data_AF-A0A4V6I8J9-F1
#
_entry.id   AF-A0A4V6I8J9-F1
#
_cell.length_a   1.000
_cell.length_b   1.000
_cell.length_c   1.000
_cell.angle_alpha   90.00
_cell.angle_beta   90.00
_cell.angle_gamma   90.00
#
_symmetry.space_group_name_H-M   'P 1'
#
loop_
_entity.id
_entity.type
_entity.pdbx_description
1 polymer ?
#
loop_
_entity_poly.entity_id
_entity_poly.type
_entity_poly.pdbx_seq_one_letter_code
_entity_poly.pdbx_strand_id
1 'polypeptide(L)'
;MEASSLRIAIQYVDELRTNFNRAFIRLESWQIVCYTISVVLVIQWFRKVFKSDKPVISRLRAFFFRKLRRLPYFNKKIEAEKQKARNFLEDRMMKFDKRREFYKFLPEHGVFTEDILHEAKEYEAMGDFKIHEGKISGTVYPDHDENLNELWSKVYSKFAFANPIHPDVFPGIRKMEAEVVRMLCSLYHGGSLSCGAMTTGGTESIILACLAYRNRAFERGVRKPEMIVATTAHAAFDKAAHLLQMRIVHVPVDQEHKADVGAMKRTISNDTCVIVASAPNFISGTVDPVEQIAKLGERYDIPVHVDLCLGGFLLPFMEQCDFSVQPFDFRLSGVTSISVDTHKYGYCPKGSSAILYRDSEYMHRQFFCNTEWMGGIYATPTLAGTRSGSAIAVTWATLLYYGRHGYVERTQRVLDAARLIKSGINDITSLKVLGDPSVNVIAFAGRQSLNIHTVADKMLEKGWSLTALQNPAAVHICVTLNHAHPGIVEQLLADLREACAEVLADSTSADLKSMTASFYGMASSIPDSGVVEEIAYLYLDSCYATPSKPFRSMRTLSIDGRKMSQIHSLQQQQNVQQFLASVRGKTVEEGSEFLRQRSGTALNTVSDME
;
A
#
# COMPACT_ATOMS: atom_id res chain seq x y z
N MET A 1 0.63 -56.14 38.01
CA MET A 1 1.30 -56.02 36.70
C MET A 1 2.12 -54.73 36.56
N GLU A 2 1.68 -53.59 37.11
CA GLU A 2 2.39 -52.30 36.98
C GLU A 2 3.78 -52.22 37.66
N ALA A 3 3.98 -52.92 38.79
CA ALA A 3 5.27 -52.89 39.51
C ALA A 3 6.43 -53.60 38.77
N SER A 4 6.11 -54.56 37.90
CA SER A 4 7.11 -55.29 37.09
C SER A 4 7.62 -54.43 35.94
N SER A 5 6.72 -53.70 35.27
CA SER A 5 7.05 -52.81 34.17
C SER A 5 7.91 -51.63 34.62
N LEU A 6 7.65 -51.12 35.83
CA LEU A 6 8.46 -50.04 36.42
C LEU A 6 9.87 -50.51 36.77
N ARG A 7 10.06 -51.73 37.30
CA ARG A 7 11.39 -52.29 37.59
C ARG A 7 12.21 -52.49 36.32
N ILE A 8 11.61 -53.02 35.26
CA ILE A 8 12.28 -53.20 33.97
C ILE A 8 12.67 -51.85 33.39
N ALA A 9 11.79 -50.84 33.46
CA ALA A 9 12.11 -49.48 33.02
C ALA A 9 13.29 -48.88 33.81
N ILE A 10 13.32 -49.05 35.13
CA ILE A 10 14.44 -48.59 35.98
C ILE A 10 15.75 -49.28 35.61
N GLN A 11 15.71 -50.59 35.35
CA GLN A 11 16.89 -51.37 34.98
C GLN A 11 17.44 -50.94 33.61
N TYR A 12 16.57 -50.71 32.63
CA TYR A 12 16.95 -50.13 31.34
C TYR A 12 17.55 -48.73 31.48
N VAL A 13 16.99 -47.88 32.35
CA VAL A 13 17.53 -46.54 32.62
C VAL A 13 18.93 -46.62 33.24
N ASP A 14 19.17 -47.56 34.16
CA ASP A 14 20.48 -47.71 34.80
C ASP A 14 21.54 -48.34 33.88
N GLU A 15 21.15 -49.28 33.03
CA GLU A 15 22.01 -49.79 31.95
C GLU A 15 22.37 -48.70 30.95
N LEU A 16 21.40 -47.88 30.53
CA LEU A 16 21.65 -46.73 29.66
C LEU A 16 22.59 -45.72 30.32
N ARG A 17 22.39 -45.40 31.60
CA ARG A 17 23.26 -44.51 32.38
C ARG A 17 24.68 -45.06 32.44
N THR A 18 24.84 -46.34 32.73
CA THR A 18 26.15 -46.99 32.89
C THR A 18 26.90 -47.06 31.56
N ASN A 19 26.21 -47.42 30.48
CA ASN A 19 26.77 -47.44 29.14
C ASN A 19 27.15 -46.03 28.65
N PHE A 20 26.32 -45.03 28.93
CA PHE A 20 26.64 -43.63 28.65
C PHE A 20 27.91 -43.21 29.39
N ASN A 21 27.98 -43.41 30.72
CA ASN A 21 29.15 -43.04 31.51
C ASN A 21 30.43 -43.76 31.05
N ARG A 22 30.35 -45.03 30.64
CA ARG A 22 31.50 -45.76 30.07
C ARG A 22 31.99 -45.15 28.76
N ALA A 23 31.08 -44.69 27.89
CA ALA A 23 31.43 -44.08 26.62
C ALA A 23 32.20 -42.75 26.79
N PHE A 24 31.97 -42.02 27.90
CA PHE A 24 32.62 -40.73 28.19
C PHE A 24 33.76 -40.83 29.22
N ILE A 25 34.15 -42.03 29.66
CA ILE A 25 35.09 -42.24 30.77
C ILE A 25 36.52 -41.71 30.51
N ARG A 26 36.88 -41.52 29.23
CA ARG A 26 38.19 -41.01 28.78
C ARG A 26 38.20 -39.51 28.48
N LEU A 27 37.08 -38.82 28.69
CA LEU A 27 36.92 -37.41 28.40
C LEU A 27 36.95 -36.60 29.69
N GLU A 28 37.72 -35.51 29.69
CA GLU A 28 37.74 -34.58 30.81
C GLU A 28 36.42 -33.79 30.86
N SER A 29 36.02 -33.35 32.06
CA SER A 29 34.74 -32.66 32.28
C SER A 29 34.52 -31.46 31.34
N TRP A 30 35.58 -30.71 31.02
CA TRP A 30 35.47 -29.58 30.09
C TRP A 30 35.23 -30.01 28.64
N GLN A 31 35.77 -31.17 28.20
CA GLN A 31 35.55 -31.71 26.85
C GLN A 31 34.10 -32.13 26.67
N ILE A 32 33.50 -32.77 27.69
CA ILE A 32 32.09 -33.16 27.68
C ILE A 32 31.18 -31.92 27.57
N VAL A 33 31.48 -30.87 28.33
CA VAL A 33 30.76 -29.59 28.26
C VAL A 33 30.91 -28.95 26.88
N CYS A 34 32.12 -28.88 26.32
CA CYS A 34 32.37 -28.35 24.99
C CYS A 34 31.62 -29.14 23.90
N TYR A 35 31.69 -30.47 23.91
CA TYR A 35 30.98 -31.30 22.94
C TYR A 35 29.47 -31.13 23.04
N THR A 36 28.92 -31.03 24.26
CA THR A 36 27.49 -30.80 24.47
C THR A 36 27.08 -29.44 23.93
N ILE A 37 27.84 -28.37 24.22
CA ILE A 37 27.59 -27.04 23.65
C ILE A 37 27.68 -27.08 22.12
N SER A 38 28.70 -27.72 21.54
CA SER A 38 28.84 -27.85 20.09
C SER A 38 27.67 -28.61 19.45
N VAL A 39 27.24 -29.73 20.04
CA VAL A 39 26.10 -30.50 19.53
C VAL A 39 24.81 -29.68 19.64
N VAL A 40 24.58 -28.97 20.75
CA VAL A 40 23.42 -28.08 20.91
C VAL A 40 23.45 -26.96 19.88
N LEU A 41 24.60 -26.31 19.66
CA LEU A 41 24.76 -25.27 18.64
C LEU A 41 24.56 -25.82 17.22
N VAL A 42 25.05 -27.03 16.93
CA VAL A 42 24.83 -27.72 15.64
C VAL A 42 23.36 -28.06 15.44
N ILE A 43 22.67 -28.59 16.45
CA ILE A 43 21.22 -28.86 16.40
C ILE A 43 20.44 -27.55 16.23
N GLN A 44 20.78 -26.49 16.96
CA GLN A 44 20.15 -25.18 16.78
C GLN A 44 20.41 -24.59 15.40
N TRP A 45 21.63 -24.76 14.87
CA TRP A 45 21.99 -24.35 13.52
C TRP A 45 21.19 -25.14 12.49
N PHE A 46 21.12 -26.47 12.60
CA PHE A 46 20.29 -27.31 11.74
C PHE A 46 18.81 -26.93 11.81
N ARG A 47 18.24 -26.73 13.00
CA ARG A 47 16.87 -26.25 13.17
C ARG A 47 16.66 -24.88 12.51
N LYS A 48 17.62 -23.96 12.62
CA LYS A 48 17.57 -22.63 11.98
C LYS A 48 17.70 -22.72 10.45
N VAL A 49 18.48 -23.67 9.93
CA VAL A 49 18.63 -23.92 8.50
C VAL A 49 17.35 -24.51 7.92
N PHE A 50 16.74 -25.49 8.59
CA PHE A 50 15.53 -26.18 8.14
C PHE A 50 14.22 -25.44 8.44
N LYS A 51 14.19 -24.48 9.38
CA LYS A 51 13.04 -23.58 9.61
C LYS A 51 13.01 -22.35 8.69
N SER A 52 13.76 -22.36 7.59
CA SER A 52 13.79 -21.24 6.64
C SER A 52 12.89 -21.54 5.45
N ASP A 53 12.09 -20.58 5.03
CA ASP A 53 11.06 -20.73 3.98
C ASP A 53 11.64 -20.89 2.56
N LYS A 54 12.97 -20.75 2.39
CA LYS A 54 13.67 -20.90 1.10
C LYS A 54 14.45 -22.21 1.04
N PRO A 55 14.35 -22.98 -0.07
CA PRO A 55 15.14 -24.19 -0.28
C PRO A 55 16.65 -23.95 -0.07
N VAL A 56 17.34 -24.92 0.53
CA VAL A 56 18.77 -24.81 0.87
C VAL A 56 19.63 -24.47 -0.36
N ILE A 57 19.30 -25.05 -1.53
CA ILE A 57 20.00 -24.80 -2.80
C ILE A 57 19.85 -23.33 -3.23
N SER A 58 18.65 -22.76 -3.13
CA SER A 58 18.40 -21.35 -3.47
C SER A 58 19.17 -20.41 -2.54
N ARG A 59 19.26 -20.76 -1.25
CA ARG A 59 20.04 -20.00 -0.27
C ARG A 59 21.54 -20.05 -0.55
N LEU A 60 22.07 -21.22 -0.93
CA LEU A 60 23.46 -21.37 -1.32
C LEU A 60 23.75 -20.59 -2.60
N ARG A 61 22.91 -20.70 -3.64
CA ARG A 61 23.03 -19.90 -4.87
C ARG A 61 23.03 -18.41 -4.58
N ALA A 62 22.08 -17.92 -3.78
CA ALA A 62 22.02 -16.52 -3.37
C ALA A 62 23.28 -16.10 -2.59
N PHE A 63 23.79 -16.96 -1.69
CA PHE A 63 25.02 -16.69 -0.94
C PHE A 63 26.24 -16.55 -1.87
N PHE A 64 26.43 -17.50 -2.80
CA PHE A 64 27.53 -17.45 -3.77
C PHE A 64 27.40 -16.25 -4.71
N PHE A 65 26.20 -15.98 -5.21
CA PHE A 65 25.94 -14.81 -6.08
C PHE A 65 26.21 -13.49 -5.34
N ARG A 66 25.78 -13.37 -4.07
CA ARG A 66 26.05 -12.20 -3.22
C ARG A 66 27.53 -12.00 -2.93
N LYS A 67 28.30 -13.10 -2.80
CA LYS A 67 29.77 -13.04 -2.66
C LYS A 67 30.45 -12.64 -3.97
N LEU A 68 30.02 -13.21 -5.10
CA LEU A 68 30.52 -12.88 -6.44
C LEU A 68 30.31 -11.39 -6.77
N ARG A 69 29.15 -10.84 -6.40
CA ARG A 69 28.81 -9.42 -6.56
C ARG A 69 29.70 -8.46 -5.78
N ARG A 70 30.32 -8.89 -4.68
CA ARG A 70 31.24 -8.06 -3.90
C ARG A 70 32.61 -7.90 -4.57
N LEU A 71 32.90 -8.64 -5.64
CA LEU A 71 34.13 -8.47 -6.39
C LEU A 71 34.12 -7.12 -7.14
N PRO A 72 35.22 -6.35 -7.13
CA PRO A 72 35.27 -4.98 -7.66
C PRO A 72 34.81 -4.85 -9.12
N TYR A 73 35.18 -5.80 -9.98
CA TYR A 73 34.81 -5.81 -11.40
C TYR A 73 33.30 -5.95 -11.61
N PHE A 74 32.68 -6.92 -10.95
CA PHE A 74 31.23 -7.15 -11.03
C PHE A 74 30.46 -6.02 -10.39
N ASN A 75 30.94 -5.48 -9.26
CA ASN A 75 30.32 -4.34 -8.60
C ASN A 75 30.29 -3.11 -9.52
N LYS A 76 31.41 -2.76 -10.16
CA LYS A 76 31.47 -1.62 -11.10
C LYS A 76 30.52 -1.80 -12.29
N LYS A 77 30.38 -3.01 -12.83
CA LYS A 77 29.44 -3.31 -13.92
C LYS A 77 27.98 -3.20 -13.47
N ILE A 78 27.66 -3.72 -12.28
CA ILE A 78 26.32 -3.65 -11.69
C ILE A 78 25.93 -2.20 -11.41
N GLU A 79 26.83 -1.39 -10.83
CA GLU A 79 26.56 0.03 -10.59
C GLU A 79 26.36 0.81 -11.90
N ALA A 80 27.10 0.50 -12.96
CA ALA A 80 26.86 1.10 -14.27
C ALA A 80 25.49 0.74 -14.85
N GLU A 81 25.06 -0.53 -14.75
CA GLU A 81 23.72 -0.96 -15.18
C GLU A 81 22.61 -0.36 -14.30
N LYS A 82 22.82 -0.25 -12.99
CA LYS A 82 21.90 0.47 -12.09
C LYS A 82 21.76 1.93 -12.46
N GLN A 83 22.84 2.62 -12.81
CA GLN A 83 22.77 4.03 -13.21
C GLN A 83 21.99 4.18 -14.52
N LYS A 84 22.17 3.27 -15.49
CA LYS A 84 21.36 3.25 -16.72
C LYS A 84 19.89 3.03 -16.40
N ALA A 85 19.58 2.04 -15.56
CA ALA A 85 18.22 1.75 -15.13
C ALA A 85 17.59 2.95 -14.40
N ARG A 86 18.33 3.62 -13.51
CA ARG A 86 17.93 4.85 -12.82
C ARG A 86 17.57 5.94 -13.83
N ASN A 87 18.48 6.28 -14.75
CA ASN A 87 18.25 7.34 -15.74
C ASN A 87 17.02 7.02 -16.62
N PHE A 88 16.85 5.75 -17.00
CA PHE A 88 15.69 5.30 -17.77
C PHE A 88 14.37 5.45 -16.99
N LEU A 89 14.37 5.04 -15.71
CA LEU A 89 13.19 5.16 -14.83
C LEU A 89 12.83 6.62 -14.54
N GLU A 90 13.83 7.47 -14.27
CA GLU A 90 13.65 8.91 -14.07
C GLU A 90 13.05 9.59 -15.31
N ASP A 91 13.59 9.31 -16.50
CA ASP A 91 13.07 9.90 -17.74
C ASP A 91 11.62 9.47 -18.01
N ARG A 92 11.27 8.24 -17.62
CA ARG A 92 9.88 7.75 -17.68
C ARG A 92 8.95 8.44 -16.70
N MET A 93 9.34 8.60 -15.44
CA MET A 93 8.53 9.33 -14.45
C MET A 93 8.29 10.76 -14.90
N MET A 94 9.29 11.38 -15.52
CA MET A 94 9.25 12.76 -16.01
C MET A 94 8.71 12.88 -17.44
N LYS A 95 8.11 11.83 -18.01
CA LYS A 95 7.46 11.90 -19.34
C LYS A 95 6.29 12.90 -19.32
N PHE A 96 5.55 12.94 -18.22
CA PHE A 96 4.35 13.76 -18.05
C PHE A 96 4.65 15.21 -17.66
N ASP A 97 5.80 15.43 -17.00
CA ASP A 97 6.28 16.76 -16.67
C ASP A 97 7.09 17.34 -17.84
N LYS A 98 6.42 18.11 -18.69
CA LYS A 98 7.04 18.76 -19.86
C LYS A 98 8.05 19.84 -19.47
N ARG A 99 7.85 20.51 -18.31
CA ARG A 99 8.71 21.60 -17.86
C ARG A 99 9.95 21.08 -17.16
N ARG A 100 9.82 19.98 -16.41
CA ARG A 100 10.88 19.41 -15.54
C ARG A 100 11.45 20.47 -14.59
N GLU A 101 10.58 21.37 -14.12
CA GLU A 101 10.89 22.44 -13.20
C GLU A 101 10.30 22.12 -11.83
N PHE A 102 11.12 22.23 -10.78
CA PHE A 102 10.75 21.83 -9.43
C PHE A 102 11.04 22.96 -8.44
N TYR A 103 10.13 23.17 -7.50
CA TYR A 103 10.42 23.92 -6.28
C TYR A 103 11.40 23.11 -5.43
N LYS A 104 12.68 23.49 -5.45
CA LYS A 104 13.74 22.88 -4.63
C LYS A 104 13.90 23.58 -3.27
N PHE A 105 13.36 24.78 -3.16
CA PHE A 105 13.42 25.62 -1.99
C PHE A 105 12.06 26.26 -1.75
N LEU A 106 11.78 26.60 -0.50
CA LEU A 106 10.63 27.42 -0.16
C LEU A 106 10.78 28.80 -0.82
N PRO A 107 9.74 29.34 -1.49
CA PRO A 107 9.78 30.70 -2.03
C PRO A 107 10.10 31.74 -0.95
N GLU A 108 10.89 32.77 -1.31
CA GLU A 108 11.25 33.85 -0.38
C GLU A 108 10.02 34.68 0.07
N HIS A 109 9.04 34.81 -0.83
CA HIS A 109 7.74 35.40 -0.55
C HIS A 109 6.64 34.41 -0.90
N GLY A 110 5.51 34.48 -0.19
CA GLY A 110 4.34 33.69 -0.51
C GLY A 110 3.88 33.91 -1.94
N VAL A 111 3.58 32.83 -2.65
CA VAL A 111 3.00 32.87 -3.99
C VAL A 111 1.53 33.29 -3.88
N PHE A 112 1.03 34.08 -4.84
CA PHE A 112 -0.38 34.49 -4.84
C PHE A 112 -1.31 33.27 -4.96
N THR A 113 -2.50 33.37 -4.38
CA THR A 113 -3.44 32.24 -4.30
C THR A 113 -3.85 31.79 -5.70
N GLU A 114 -4.10 32.74 -6.60
CA GLU A 114 -4.49 32.51 -7.98
C GLU A 114 -3.40 31.77 -8.76
N ASP A 115 -2.12 32.11 -8.52
CA ASP A 115 -0.98 31.44 -9.16
C ASP A 115 -0.83 30.00 -8.66
N ILE A 116 -1.00 29.76 -7.35
CA ILE A 116 -0.99 28.41 -6.76
C ILE A 116 -2.12 27.56 -7.34
N LEU A 117 -3.33 28.12 -7.42
CA LEU A 117 -4.50 27.42 -7.98
C LEU A 117 -4.33 27.16 -9.48
N HIS A 118 -3.70 28.07 -10.22
CA HIS A 118 -3.37 27.88 -11.62
C HIS A 118 -2.37 26.73 -11.80
N GLU A 119 -1.29 26.71 -11.02
CA GLU A 119 -0.28 25.67 -11.08
C GLU A 119 -0.83 24.30 -10.64
N ALA A 120 -1.68 24.25 -9.61
CA ALA A 120 -2.37 23.03 -9.21
C ALA A 120 -3.21 22.44 -10.36
N LYS A 121 -3.90 23.29 -11.13
CA LYS A 121 -4.65 22.84 -12.33
C LYS A 121 -3.71 22.34 -13.44
N GLU A 122 -2.56 22.96 -13.63
CA GLU A 122 -1.55 22.46 -14.57
C GLU A 122 -1.04 21.07 -14.16
N TYR A 123 -0.82 20.85 -12.86
CA TYR A 123 -0.36 19.55 -12.33
C TYR A 123 -1.44 18.47 -12.44
N GLU A 124 -2.69 18.82 -12.15
CA GLU A 124 -3.84 17.93 -12.36
C GLU A 124 -3.94 17.49 -13.84
N ALA A 125 -3.69 18.41 -14.78
CA ALA A 125 -3.73 18.15 -16.21
C ALA A 125 -2.51 17.37 -16.78
N MET A 126 -1.52 17.00 -15.95
CA MET A 126 -0.34 16.25 -16.42
C MET A 126 -0.64 14.78 -16.74
N GLY A 127 -1.69 14.20 -16.17
CA GLY A 127 -2.04 12.80 -16.40
C GLY A 127 -2.61 12.54 -17.80
N ASP A 128 -2.07 11.55 -18.52
CA ASP A 128 -2.62 11.12 -19.81
C ASP A 128 -3.97 10.38 -19.64
N PHE A 129 -4.23 9.83 -18.45
CA PHE A 129 -5.44 9.07 -18.18
C PHE A 129 -6.57 9.95 -17.66
N LYS A 130 -7.71 9.91 -18.35
CA LYS A 130 -8.95 10.49 -17.85
C LYS A 130 -9.63 9.51 -16.90
N ILE A 131 -9.56 9.82 -15.61
CA ILE A 131 -9.88 8.89 -14.53
C ILE A 131 -11.33 8.37 -14.49
N HIS A 132 -12.27 9.05 -15.16
CA HIS A 132 -13.69 8.67 -15.22
C HIS A 132 -14.12 8.03 -16.55
N GLU A 133 -13.21 7.83 -17.52
CA GLU A 133 -13.56 7.22 -18.82
C GLU A 133 -13.66 5.68 -18.77
N GLY A 134 -13.50 5.06 -17.60
CA GLY A 134 -13.72 3.61 -17.43
C GLY A 134 -12.61 2.71 -18.00
N LYS A 135 -11.45 3.27 -18.37
CA LYS A 135 -10.32 2.54 -18.94
C LYS A 135 -9.21 2.14 -17.96
N ILE A 136 -9.41 2.34 -16.66
CA ILE A 136 -8.39 2.13 -15.64
C ILE A 136 -8.85 1.06 -14.65
N SER A 137 -8.14 -0.07 -14.59
CA SER A 137 -8.38 -1.12 -13.61
C SER A 137 -8.31 -0.58 -12.17
N GLY A 138 -9.37 -0.79 -11.40
CA GLY A 138 -9.46 -0.34 -10.01
C GLY A 138 -9.21 1.16 -9.89
N THR A 139 -8.20 1.54 -9.11
CA THR A 139 -7.68 2.91 -8.95
C THR A 139 -8.71 3.93 -8.45
N VAL A 140 -9.70 4.29 -9.29
CA VAL A 140 -10.83 5.16 -9.00
C VAL A 140 -12.12 4.35 -8.98
N TYR A 141 -12.72 4.26 -7.79
CA TYR A 141 -13.88 3.42 -7.50
C TYR A 141 -15.23 4.11 -7.76
N PRO A 142 -15.45 5.36 -7.31
CA PRO A 142 -16.68 6.07 -7.65
C PRO A 142 -16.66 6.54 -9.11
N ASP A 143 -17.85 6.62 -9.72
CA ASP A 143 -18.09 7.42 -10.91
C ASP A 143 -18.17 8.92 -10.55
N HIS A 144 -18.25 9.79 -11.55
CA HIS A 144 -18.35 11.23 -11.30
C HIS A 144 -19.72 11.59 -10.72
N ASP A 145 -19.73 12.18 -9.53
CA ASP A 145 -20.93 12.62 -8.82
C ASP A 145 -20.72 14.04 -8.27
N GLU A 146 -21.30 15.03 -8.95
CA GLU A 146 -21.17 16.45 -8.59
C GLU A 146 -21.71 16.75 -7.18
N ASN A 147 -22.82 16.10 -6.79
CA ASN A 147 -23.44 16.31 -5.49
C ASN A 147 -22.55 15.78 -4.36
N LEU A 148 -21.96 14.59 -4.56
CA LEU A 148 -21.03 14.02 -3.59
C LEU A 148 -19.73 14.84 -3.50
N ASN A 149 -19.21 15.31 -4.63
CA ASN A 149 -18.02 16.17 -4.66
C ASN A 149 -18.25 17.50 -3.94
N GLU A 150 -19.43 18.10 -4.11
CA GLU A 150 -19.82 19.32 -3.38
C GLU A 150 -19.97 19.04 -1.87
N LEU A 151 -20.60 17.92 -1.50
CA LEU A 151 -20.70 17.47 -0.11
C LEU A 151 -19.32 17.29 0.53
N TRP A 152 -18.40 16.61 -0.16
CA TRP A 152 -17.02 16.43 0.31
C TRP A 152 -16.32 17.77 0.52
N SER A 153 -16.42 18.68 -0.44
CA SER A 153 -15.77 20.00 -0.35
C SER A 153 -16.26 20.78 0.89
N LYS A 154 -17.58 20.78 1.14
CA LYS A 154 -18.18 21.44 2.30
C LYS A 154 -17.81 20.76 3.62
N VAL A 155 -17.85 19.44 3.69
CA VAL A 155 -17.53 18.67 4.90
C VAL A 155 -16.03 18.76 5.22
N TYR A 156 -15.17 18.58 4.21
CA TYR A 156 -13.72 18.68 4.36
C TYR A 156 -13.32 20.05 4.92
N SER A 157 -13.84 21.14 4.33
CA SER A 157 -13.55 22.50 4.78
C SER A 157 -13.91 22.71 6.27
N LYS A 158 -15.04 22.17 6.74
CA LYS A 158 -15.48 22.28 8.14
C LYS A 158 -14.57 21.55 9.13
N PHE A 159 -13.92 20.47 8.71
CA PHE A 159 -13.14 19.59 9.59
C PHE A 159 -11.65 19.53 9.24
N ALA A 160 -11.16 20.46 8.42
CA ALA A 160 -9.77 20.49 7.94
C ALA A 160 -8.72 20.51 9.06
N PHE A 161 -9.04 21.17 10.20
CA PHE A 161 -8.15 21.28 11.36
C PHE A 161 -8.44 20.26 12.47
N ALA A 162 -9.43 19.40 12.28
CA ALA A 162 -9.81 18.47 13.33
C ALA A 162 -8.80 17.33 13.44
N ASN A 163 -8.34 17.05 14.65
CA ASN A 163 -7.37 16.00 14.94
C ASN A 163 -7.95 15.06 16.02
N PRO A 164 -8.28 13.80 15.69
CA PRO A 164 -8.99 12.90 16.61
C PRO A 164 -8.15 12.44 17.82
N ILE A 165 -6.85 12.76 17.89
CA ILE A 165 -6.06 12.55 19.11
C ILE A 165 -6.50 13.46 20.27
N HIS A 166 -7.22 14.56 19.97
CA HIS A 166 -7.80 15.48 20.94
C HIS A 166 -9.34 15.37 20.95
N PRO A 167 -9.91 14.27 21.49
CA PRO A 167 -11.36 14.04 21.47
C PRO A 167 -12.15 15.02 22.34
N ASP A 168 -11.49 15.67 23.29
CA ASP A 168 -12.00 16.77 24.12
C ASP A 168 -12.18 18.07 23.32
N VAL A 169 -11.24 18.36 22.40
CA VAL A 169 -11.30 19.53 21.50
C VAL A 169 -12.20 19.25 20.29
N PHE A 170 -12.18 18.02 19.76
CA PHE A 170 -12.95 17.63 18.57
C PHE A 170 -13.94 16.48 18.84
N PRO A 171 -14.89 16.65 19.78
CA PRO A 171 -15.83 15.58 20.16
C PRO A 171 -16.74 15.16 19.01
N GLY A 172 -17.01 16.06 18.05
CA GLY A 172 -17.77 15.77 16.85
C GLY A 172 -17.08 14.73 15.94
N ILE A 173 -15.77 14.86 15.72
CA ILE A 173 -15.00 13.88 14.94
C ILE A 173 -14.93 12.54 15.67
N ARG A 174 -14.70 12.57 16.99
CA ARG A 174 -14.74 11.35 17.81
C ARG A 174 -16.09 10.64 17.63
N LYS A 175 -17.21 11.39 17.63
CA LYS A 175 -18.56 10.87 17.39
C LYS A 175 -18.68 10.22 16.01
N MET A 176 -18.30 10.93 14.95
CA MET A 176 -18.34 10.43 13.58
C MET A 176 -17.53 9.14 13.40
N GLU A 177 -16.30 9.08 13.94
CA GLU A 177 -15.46 7.88 13.83
C GLU A 177 -16.12 6.66 14.47
N ALA A 178 -16.72 6.82 15.65
CA ALA A 178 -17.43 5.72 16.31
C ALA A 178 -18.71 5.29 15.59
N GLU A 179 -19.43 6.23 14.98
CA GLU A 179 -20.60 5.92 14.15
C GLU A 179 -20.18 5.16 12.89
N VAL A 180 -19.09 5.55 12.22
CA VAL A 180 -18.53 4.81 11.08
C VAL A 180 -18.16 3.39 11.50
N VAL A 181 -17.37 3.22 12.57
CA VAL A 181 -16.98 1.90 13.08
C VAL A 181 -18.21 1.06 13.43
N ARG A 182 -19.22 1.64 14.08
CA ARG A 182 -20.43 0.90 14.44
C ARG A 182 -21.27 0.53 13.22
N MET A 183 -21.43 1.42 12.24
CA MET A 183 -22.11 1.09 10.97
C MET A 183 -21.43 -0.09 10.28
N LEU A 184 -20.10 -0.10 10.25
CA LEU A 184 -19.31 -1.20 9.69
C LEU A 184 -19.46 -2.49 10.50
N CYS A 185 -19.33 -2.45 11.83
CA CYS A 185 -19.58 -3.61 12.68
C CYS A 185 -20.97 -4.22 12.40
N SER A 186 -22.01 -3.39 12.35
CA SER A 186 -23.37 -3.84 12.05
C SER A 186 -23.51 -4.40 10.64
N LEU A 187 -22.82 -3.82 9.64
CA LEU A 187 -22.81 -4.31 8.26
C LEU A 187 -22.26 -5.74 8.14
N TYR A 188 -21.33 -6.10 9.01
CA TYR A 188 -20.69 -7.42 9.05
C TYR A 188 -21.21 -8.32 10.19
N HIS A 189 -22.45 -8.06 10.64
CA HIS A 189 -23.14 -8.86 11.65
C HIS A 189 -22.36 -8.96 12.98
N GLY A 190 -21.62 -7.91 13.32
CA GLY A 190 -20.98 -7.76 14.62
C GLY A 190 -22.02 -7.53 15.71
N GLY A 191 -21.86 -8.22 16.84
CA GLY A 191 -22.71 -8.04 18.02
C GLY A 191 -22.44 -6.72 18.78
N SER A 192 -23.02 -6.59 19.95
CA SER A 192 -22.75 -5.44 20.84
C SER A 192 -21.26 -5.33 21.21
N LEU A 193 -20.59 -6.48 21.35
CA LEU A 193 -19.16 -6.59 21.71
C LEU A 193 -18.20 -6.20 20.59
N SER A 194 -18.64 -6.25 19.32
CA SER A 194 -17.74 -5.94 18.21
C SER A 194 -17.34 -4.46 18.23
N CYS A 195 -16.08 -4.20 17.96
CA CYS A 195 -15.46 -2.88 18.03
C CYS A 195 -14.46 -2.69 16.89
N GLY A 196 -13.83 -1.53 16.79
CA GLY A 196 -12.84 -1.27 15.74
C GLY A 196 -12.31 0.16 15.77
N ALA A 197 -11.45 0.48 14.80
CA ALA A 197 -10.91 1.82 14.60
C ALA A 197 -10.84 2.15 13.11
N MET A 198 -11.02 3.42 12.76
CA MET A 198 -10.69 3.88 11.42
C MET A 198 -9.19 3.99 11.24
N THR A 199 -8.72 3.64 10.05
CA THR A 199 -7.30 3.62 9.66
C THR A 199 -7.14 4.39 8.34
N THR A 200 -5.91 4.68 7.96
CA THR A 200 -5.58 5.44 6.74
C THR A 200 -5.72 4.62 5.46
N GLY A 201 -5.82 3.29 5.57
CA GLY A 201 -6.00 2.38 4.44
C GLY A 201 -5.84 0.93 4.84
N GLY A 202 -6.21 0.01 3.95
CA GLY A 202 -6.19 -1.44 4.23
C GLY A 202 -4.85 -1.99 4.66
N THR A 203 -3.74 -1.41 4.20
CA THR A 203 -2.41 -1.80 4.67
C THR A 203 -2.22 -1.54 6.16
N GLU A 204 -2.67 -0.39 6.68
CA GLU A 204 -2.62 -0.11 8.12
C GLU A 204 -3.58 -1.05 8.87
N SER A 205 -4.78 -1.30 8.34
CA SER A 205 -5.74 -2.24 8.94
C SER A 205 -5.16 -3.64 9.10
N ILE A 206 -4.51 -4.17 8.06
CA ILE A 206 -3.83 -5.47 8.07
C ILE A 206 -2.68 -5.49 9.07
N ILE A 207 -1.84 -4.45 9.10
CA ILE A 207 -0.70 -4.37 10.03
C ILE A 207 -1.21 -4.36 11.47
N LEU A 208 -2.27 -3.61 11.79
CA LEU A 208 -2.86 -3.56 13.12
C LEU A 208 -3.47 -4.90 13.55
N ALA A 209 -4.14 -5.61 12.64
CA ALA A 209 -4.63 -6.97 12.90
C ALA A 209 -3.46 -7.90 13.25
N CYS A 210 -2.40 -7.89 12.44
CA CYS A 210 -1.21 -8.70 12.67
C CYS A 210 -0.53 -8.34 14.00
N LEU A 211 -0.45 -7.04 14.34
CA LEU A 211 0.08 -6.54 15.60
C LEU A 211 -0.71 -7.08 16.80
N ALA A 212 -2.04 -7.00 16.76
CA ALA A 212 -2.91 -7.51 17.81
C ALA A 212 -2.69 -9.01 18.06
N TYR A 213 -2.66 -9.81 16.99
CA TYR A 213 -2.49 -11.27 17.11
C TYR A 213 -1.08 -11.68 17.51
N ARG A 214 -0.06 -10.95 17.07
CA ARG A 214 1.32 -11.14 17.54
C ARG A 214 1.42 -10.87 19.04
N ASN A 215 0.85 -9.77 19.51
CA ASN A 215 0.88 -9.42 20.93
C ASN A 215 0.10 -10.46 21.77
N ARG A 216 -1.05 -10.95 21.30
CA ARG A 216 -1.76 -12.09 21.91
C ARG A 216 -0.87 -13.33 21.99
N ALA A 217 -0.11 -13.63 20.94
CA ALA A 217 0.78 -14.78 20.91
C ALA A 217 1.96 -14.63 21.90
N PHE A 218 2.51 -13.42 22.05
CA PHE A 218 3.54 -13.15 23.05
C PHE A 218 3.03 -13.38 24.47
N GLU A 219 1.82 -12.94 24.79
CA GLU A 219 1.18 -13.21 26.09
C GLU A 219 0.99 -14.71 26.35
N ARG A 220 0.77 -15.51 25.29
CA ARG A 220 0.71 -16.99 25.35
C ARG A 220 2.08 -17.67 25.34
N GLY A 221 3.17 -16.91 25.38
CA GLY A 221 4.55 -17.44 25.44
C GLY A 221 5.17 -17.80 24.07
N VAL A 222 4.53 -17.46 22.96
CA VAL A 222 5.06 -17.73 21.60
C VAL A 222 6.17 -16.73 21.29
N ARG A 223 7.41 -17.20 21.10
CA ARG A 223 8.56 -16.30 20.85
C ARG A 223 8.69 -15.82 19.40
N LYS A 224 8.17 -16.58 18.43
CA LYS A 224 8.26 -16.26 17.00
C LYS A 224 6.91 -16.48 16.33
N PRO A 225 5.94 -15.57 16.54
CA PRO A 225 4.59 -15.70 16.01
C PRO A 225 4.61 -15.92 14.49
N GLU A 226 3.74 -16.79 14.01
CA GLU A 226 3.64 -17.24 12.62
C GLU A 226 2.22 -16.99 12.09
N MET A 227 2.13 -16.42 10.90
CA MET A 227 0.85 -16.22 10.19
C MET A 227 0.75 -17.17 9.01
N ILE A 228 -0.44 -17.73 8.80
CA ILE A 228 -0.75 -18.60 7.66
C ILE A 228 -1.64 -17.82 6.70
N VAL A 229 -1.20 -17.68 5.45
CA VAL A 229 -1.91 -16.93 4.41
C VAL A 229 -1.92 -17.74 3.11
N ALA A 230 -2.89 -17.55 2.23
CA ALA A 230 -2.81 -18.09 0.88
C ALA A 230 -1.77 -17.33 0.03
N THR A 231 -1.23 -17.96 -1.01
CA THR A 231 -0.34 -17.29 -1.99
C THR A 231 -0.99 -16.10 -2.70
N THR A 232 -2.33 -16.00 -2.64
CA THR A 232 -3.13 -14.91 -3.20
C THR A 232 -3.41 -13.77 -2.22
N ALA A 233 -3.03 -13.92 -0.94
CA ALA A 233 -3.23 -12.90 0.07
C ALA A 233 -2.46 -11.61 -0.26
N HIS A 234 -2.96 -10.47 0.22
CA HIS A 234 -2.37 -9.16 -0.08
C HIS A 234 -0.93 -9.04 0.42
N ALA A 235 -0.03 -8.41 -0.36
CA ALA A 235 1.38 -8.20 0.01
C ALA A 235 1.58 -7.36 1.30
N ALA A 236 0.51 -6.77 1.85
CA ALA A 236 0.54 -6.12 3.15
C ALA A 236 0.77 -7.11 4.30
N PHE A 237 0.41 -8.39 4.14
CA PHE A 237 0.74 -9.42 5.12
C PHE A 237 2.25 -9.68 5.16
N ASP A 238 2.93 -9.78 4.00
CA ASP A 238 4.39 -9.84 3.92
C ASP A 238 5.05 -8.59 4.54
N LYS A 239 4.51 -7.41 4.25
CA LYS A 239 4.97 -6.15 4.86
C LYS A 239 4.78 -6.16 6.39
N ALA A 240 3.64 -6.64 6.88
CA ALA A 240 3.38 -6.78 8.32
C ALA A 240 4.36 -7.78 8.96
N ALA A 241 4.60 -8.93 8.32
CA ALA A 241 5.57 -9.92 8.79
C ALA A 241 6.98 -9.32 8.91
N HIS A 242 7.40 -8.55 7.90
CA HIS A 242 8.67 -7.83 7.92
C HIS A 242 8.75 -6.80 9.06
N LEU A 243 7.77 -5.90 9.15
CA LEU A 243 7.75 -4.82 10.15
C LEU A 243 7.66 -5.33 11.58
N LEU A 244 6.83 -6.36 11.79
CA LEU A 244 6.49 -6.88 13.12
C LEU A 244 7.36 -8.07 13.55
N GLN A 245 8.31 -8.47 12.70
CA GLN A 245 9.20 -9.63 12.89
C GLN A 245 8.45 -10.95 13.12
N MET A 246 7.40 -11.18 12.33
CA MET A 246 6.63 -12.42 12.33
C MET A 246 7.10 -13.35 11.22
N ARG A 247 6.86 -14.64 11.37
CA ARG A 247 7.02 -15.60 10.26
C ARG A 247 5.74 -15.61 9.44
N ILE A 248 5.87 -15.72 8.11
CA ILE A 248 4.73 -15.85 7.20
C ILE A 248 4.88 -17.13 6.41
N VAL A 249 3.80 -17.91 6.36
CA VAL A 249 3.75 -19.15 5.58
C VAL A 249 2.64 -19.03 4.55
N HIS A 250 3.04 -18.97 3.28
CA HIS A 250 2.13 -18.98 2.15
C HIS A 250 1.73 -20.42 1.80
N VAL A 251 0.43 -20.70 1.82
CA VAL A 251 -0.14 -21.97 1.35
C VAL A 251 -0.63 -21.83 -0.09
N PRO A 252 -0.57 -22.91 -0.90
CA PRO A 252 -1.07 -22.86 -2.26
C PRO A 252 -2.59 -22.59 -2.31
N VAL A 253 -3.04 -22.20 -3.50
CA VAL A 253 -4.47 -22.16 -3.86
C VAL A 253 -4.82 -23.35 -4.76
N ASP A 254 -6.11 -23.69 -4.79
CA ASP A 254 -6.64 -24.71 -5.69
C ASP A 254 -6.82 -24.18 -7.14
N GLN A 255 -7.41 -25.00 -8.02
CA GLN A 255 -7.66 -24.63 -9.42
C GLN A 255 -8.67 -23.49 -9.58
N GLU A 256 -9.52 -23.25 -8.58
CA GLU A 256 -10.47 -22.13 -8.53
C GLU A 256 -9.84 -20.86 -7.94
N HIS A 257 -8.54 -20.93 -7.60
CA HIS A 257 -7.76 -19.90 -6.93
C HIS A 257 -8.26 -19.58 -5.50
N LYS A 258 -8.87 -20.56 -4.83
CA LYS A 258 -9.26 -20.51 -3.42
C LYS A 258 -8.15 -21.08 -2.55
N ALA A 259 -7.99 -20.57 -1.34
CA ALA A 259 -7.04 -21.11 -0.37
C ALA A 259 -7.21 -22.61 -0.11
N ASP A 260 -6.12 -23.40 -0.20
CA ASP A 260 -6.14 -24.82 0.19
C ASP A 260 -6.20 -24.94 1.72
N VAL A 261 -7.41 -25.13 2.24
CA VAL A 261 -7.69 -25.31 3.68
C VAL A 261 -6.97 -26.54 4.24
N GLY A 262 -6.80 -27.60 3.43
CA GLY A 262 -6.06 -28.78 3.81
C GLY A 262 -4.57 -28.48 4.02
N ALA A 263 -3.97 -27.66 3.15
CA ALA A 263 -2.62 -27.15 3.32
C ALA A 263 -2.50 -26.24 4.54
N MET A 264 -3.44 -25.31 4.75
CA MET A 264 -3.49 -24.47 5.96
C MET A 264 -3.45 -25.33 7.23
N LYS A 265 -4.30 -26.36 7.30
CA LYS A 265 -4.36 -27.29 8.44
C LYS A 265 -3.03 -28.01 8.69
N ARG A 266 -2.33 -28.46 7.63
CA ARG A 266 -1.04 -29.15 7.75
C ARG A 266 0.09 -28.22 8.21
N THR A 267 -0.05 -26.93 7.96
CA THR A 267 0.95 -25.91 8.31
C THR A 267 0.83 -25.42 9.76
N ILE A 268 -0.34 -25.56 10.38
CA ILE A 268 -0.56 -25.12 11.77
C ILE A 268 0.51 -25.68 12.71
N SER A 269 1.11 -24.77 13.47
CA SER A 269 2.13 -25.06 14.46
C SER A 269 1.79 -24.37 15.80
N ASN A 270 2.54 -24.70 16.86
CA ASN A 270 2.39 -24.02 18.15
C ASN A 270 2.79 -22.53 18.10
N ASP A 271 3.46 -22.11 17.03
CA ASP A 271 3.85 -20.71 16.82
C ASP A 271 2.77 -19.93 16.03
N THR A 272 1.75 -20.61 15.47
CA THR A 272 0.73 -19.97 14.63
C THR A 272 -0.17 -19.04 15.45
N CYS A 273 -0.21 -17.77 15.10
CA CYS A 273 -0.97 -16.74 15.80
C CYS A 273 -2.18 -16.21 15.04
N VAL A 274 -2.25 -16.39 13.72
CA VAL A 274 -3.38 -15.97 12.89
C VAL A 274 -3.45 -16.78 11.60
N ILE A 275 -4.67 -17.07 11.15
CA ILE A 275 -4.96 -17.57 9.80
C ILE A 275 -5.72 -16.49 9.04
N VAL A 276 -5.36 -16.25 7.78
CA VAL A 276 -5.94 -15.21 6.94
C VAL A 276 -6.81 -15.83 5.84
N ALA A 277 -7.96 -15.20 5.59
CA ALA A 277 -8.79 -15.45 4.41
C ALA A 277 -9.03 -14.12 3.67
N SER A 278 -8.99 -14.13 2.33
CA SER A 278 -9.33 -12.96 1.51
C SER A 278 -10.72 -13.08 0.89
N ALA A 279 -11.49 -12.01 0.91
CA ALA A 279 -12.87 -12.01 0.42
C ALA A 279 -13.20 -10.70 -0.35
N PRO A 280 -12.92 -10.65 -1.67
CA PRO A 280 -12.07 -11.56 -2.44
C PRO A 280 -10.58 -11.20 -2.36
N ASN A 281 -9.72 -12.08 -2.87
CA ASN A 281 -8.31 -11.77 -3.09
C ASN A 281 -8.10 -10.79 -4.26
N PHE A 282 -7.08 -9.93 -4.15
CA PHE A 282 -6.74 -8.93 -5.16
C PHE A 282 -6.33 -9.54 -6.50
N ILE A 283 -5.70 -10.72 -6.50
CA ILE A 283 -5.10 -11.30 -7.71
C ILE A 283 -6.18 -11.72 -8.70
N SER A 284 -7.06 -12.61 -8.26
CA SER A 284 -8.02 -13.34 -9.11
C SER A 284 -9.48 -12.96 -8.86
N GLY A 285 -9.79 -12.20 -7.80
CA GLY A 285 -11.17 -11.87 -7.47
C GLY A 285 -11.98 -13.01 -6.86
N THR A 286 -11.33 -14.11 -6.48
CA THR A 286 -11.97 -15.23 -5.80
C THR A 286 -12.09 -14.98 -4.30
N VAL A 287 -13.22 -15.40 -3.72
CA VAL A 287 -13.44 -15.44 -2.26
C VAL A 287 -12.92 -16.76 -1.70
N ASP A 288 -12.03 -16.68 -0.71
CA ASP A 288 -11.53 -17.87 0.01
C ASP A 288 -12.68 -18.60 0.75
N PRO A 289 -12.52 -19.89 1.09
CA PRO A 289 -13.53 -20.66 1.83
C PRO A 289 -13.57 -20.24 3.32
N VAL A 290 -14.05 -19.02 3.59
CA VAL A 290 -13.99 -18.36 4.90
C VAL A 290 -14.63 -19.21 6.00
N GLU A 291 -15.78 -19.84 5.75
CA GLU A 291 -16.43 -20.73 6.72
C GLU A 291 -15.52 -21.90 7.14
N GLN A 292 -14.84 -22.53 6.18
CA GLN A 292 -13.95 -23.65 6.48
C GLN A 292 -12.69 -23.20 7.23
N ILE A 293 -12.16 -22.01 6.88
CA ILE A 293 -11.02 -21.40 7.56
C ILE A 293 -11.42 -20.97 8.99
N ALA A 294 -12.62 -20.43 9.19
CA ALA A 294 -13.15 -20.07 10.50
C ALA A 294 -13.29 -21.31 11.41
N LYS A 295 -13.84 -22.42 10.88
CA LYS A 295 -13.89 -23.72 11.60
C LYS A 295 -12.50 -24.22 11.98
N LEU A 296 -11.49 -23.97 11.14
CA LEU A 296 -10.10 -24.29 11.45
C LEU A 296 -9.59 -23.44 12.63
N GLY A 297 -9.83 -22.14 12.59
CA GLY A 297 -9.47 -21.22 13.67
C GLY A 297 -10.09 -21.61 15.01
N GLU A 298 -11.40 -21.92 15.03
CA GLU A 298 -12.11 -22.39 16.22
C GLU A 298 -11.50 -23.67 16.79
N ARG A 299 -11.27 -24.66 15.91
CA ARG A 299 -10.76 -25.98 16.32
C ARG A 299 -9.38 -25.90 17.00
N TYR A 300 -8.55 -24.96 16.57
CA TYR A 300 -7.16 -24.84 17.05
C TYR A 300 -6.94 -23.63 17.99
N ASP A 301 -7.99 -22.88 18.35
CA ASP A 301 -7.89 -21.61 19.12
C ASP A 301 -6.88 -20.63 18.48
N ILE A 302 -7.01 -20.48 17.16
CA ILE A 302 -6.22 -19.56 16.34
C ILE A 302 -7.17 -18.51 15.76
N PRO A 303 -6.93 -17.21 16.02
CA PRO A 303 -7.71 -16.14 15.43
C PRO A 303 -7.73 -16.19 13.89
N VAL A 304 -8.91 -15.99 13.29
CA VAL A 304 -9.04 -15.78 11.84
C VAL A 304 -9.26 -14.30 11.52
N HIS A 305 -8.46 -13.78 10.61
CA HIS A 305 -8.63 -12.46 10.01
C HIS A 305 -9.22 -12.60 8.61
N VAL A 306 -10.29 -11.87 8.32
CA VAL A 306 -10.87 -11.79 6.97
C VAL A 306 -10.52 -10.46 6.34
N ASP A 307 -9.75 -10.52 5.26
CA ASP A 307 -9.41 -9.35 4.45
C ASP A 307 -10.57 -9.03 3.49
N LEU A 308 -11.42 -8.08 3.91
CA LEU A 308 -12.49 -7.48 3.11
C LEU A 308 -12.08 -6.11 2.57
N CYS A 309 -10.79 -5.77 2.51
CA CYS A 309 -10.35 -4.48 2.02
C CYS A 309 -10.92 -4.23 0.62
N LEU A 310 -10.91 -5.23 -0.26
CA LEU A 310 -11.46 -5.11 -1.60
C LEU A 310 -12.97 -5.38 -1.68
N GLY A 311 -13.50 -6.42 -1.03
CA GLY A 311 -14.89 -6.86 -1.22
C GLY A 311 -15.90 -6.31 -0.20
N GLY A 312 -15.45 -5.58 0.81
CA GLY A 312 -16.26 -5.27 1.99
C GLY A 312 -17.52 -4.44 1.71
N PHE A 313 -17.51 -3.59 0.69
CA PHE A 313 -18.69 -2.82 0.28
C PHE A 313 -19.41 -3.39 -0.95
N LEU A 314 -19.15 -4.67 -1.27
CA LEU A 314 -19.88 -5.42 -2.29
C LEU A 314 -20.56 -6.65 -1.67
N LEU A 315 -19.78 -7.50 -1.00
CA LEU A 315 -20.26 -8.78 -0.44
C LEU A 315 -21.49 -8.65 0.48
N PRO A 316 -21.60 -7.65 1.39
CA PRO A 316 -22.79 -7.49 2.24
C PRO A 316 -24.07 -7.08 1.51
N PHE A 317 -23.95 -6.62 0.26
CA PHE A 317 -25.08 -6.16 -0.55
C PHE A 317 -25.42 -7.12 -1.70
N MET A 318 -24.52 -8.07 -2.00
CA MET A 318 -24.68 -9.09 -3.04
C MET A 318 -25.90 -10.01 -2.84
N GLU A 319 -26.26 -10.34 -1.59
CA GLU A 319 -27.48 -11.13 -1.30
C GLU A 319 -28.75 -10.43 -1.82
N GLN A 320 -28.74 -9.09 -1.93
CA GLN A 320 -29.84 -8.27 -2.44
C GLN A 320 -29.77 -8.03 -3.96
N CYS A 321 -28.74 -8.58 -4.62
CA CYS A 321 -28.46 -8.45 -6.05
C CYS A 321 -28.71 -9.78 -6.82
N ASP A 322 -29.45 -10.73 -6.22
CA ASP A 322 -29.62 -12.11 -6.71
C ASP A 322 -28.29 -12.91 -6.81
N PHE A 323 -27.36 -12.69 -5.88
CA PHE A 323 -26.14 -13.51 -5.73
C PHE A 323 -26.16 -14.27 -4.42
N SER A 324 -25.91 -15.58 -4.49
CA SER A 324 -25.65 -16.37 -3.28
C SER A 324 -24.25 -16.07 -2.75
N VAL A 325 -24.18 -15.66 -1.48
CA VAL A 325 -22.91 -15.38 -0.80
C VAL A 325 -22.80 -16.31 0.40
N GLN A 326 -21.70 -17.07 0.46
CA GLN A 326 -21.38 -17.87 1.65
C GLN A 326 -21.01 -16.95 2.82
N PRO A 327 -21.29 -17.31 4.07
CA PRO A 327 -20.89 -16.50 5.21
C PRO A 327 -19.38 -16.20 5.19
N PHE A 328 -19.03 -14.93 5.41
CA PHE A 328 -17.63 -14.44 5.34
C PHE A 328 -17.26 -13.51 6.50
N ASP A 329 -18.19 -13.21 7.39
CA ASP A 329 -18.10 -12.14 8.39
C ASP A 329 -18.25 -12.66 9.83
N PHE A 330 -18.60 -11.80 10.78
CA PHE A 330 -18.71 -12.18 12.19
C PHE A 330 -19.84 -13.17 12.50
N ARG A 331 -20.70 -13.54 11.53
CA ARG A 331 -21.60 -14.71 11.64
C ARG A 331 -20.85 -16.01 11.92
N LEU A 332 -19.59 -16.10 11.49
CA LEU A 332 -18.70 -17.25 11.71
C LEU A 332 -17.87 -17.05 12.98
N SER A 333 -18.11 -17.80 14.05
CA SER A 333 -17.47 -17.58 15.36
C SER A 333 -15.93 -17.54 15.33
N GLY A 334 -15.28 -18.29 14.44
CA GLY A 334 -13.82 -18.27 14.26
C GLY A 334 -13.26 -16.98 13.66
N VAL A 335 -14.07 -16.18 12.97
CA VAL A 335 -13.67 -14.87 12.45
C VAL A 335 -13.54 -13.91 13.63
N THR A 336 -12.36 -13.38 13.86
CA THR A 336 -12.06 -12.53 15.04
C THR A 336 -11.72 -11.09 14.65
N SER A 337 -11.32 -10.83 13.40
CA SER A 337 -11.20 -9.48 12.86
C SER A 337 -11.48 -9.42 11.36
N ILE A 338 -11.81 -8.22 10.91
CA ILE A 338 -12.14 -7.89 9.52
C ILE A 338 -11.48 -6.56 9.15
N SER A 339 -10.72 -6.49 8.06
CA SER A 339 -10.30 -5.21 7.46
C SER A 339 -11.23 -4.81 6.31
N VAL A 340 -11.57 -3.53 6.18
CA VAL A 340 -12.49 -3.03 5.14
C VAL A 340 -12.08 -1.64 4.67
N ASP A 341 -11.87 -1.46 3.37
CA ASP A 341 -11.51 -0.14 2.80
C ASP A 341 -12.77 0.66 2.45
N THR A 342 -13.02 1.73 3.18
CA THR A 342 -14.05 2.72 2.83
C THR A 342 -13.66 3.51 1.58
N HIS A 343 -12.37 3.70 1.29
CA HIS A 343 -11.91 4.41 0.09
C HIS A 343 -11.94 3.59 -1.22
N LYS A 344 -12.42 2.34 -1.16
CA LYS A 344 -12.65 1.47 -2.33
C LYS A 344 -14.13 1.50 -2.70
N TYR A 345 -14.86 0.39 -2.55
CA TYR A 345 -16.30 0.34 -2.83
C TYR A 345 -17.16 1.00 -1.75
N GLY A 346 -16.57 1.46 -0.64
CA GLY A 346 -17.23 2.44 0.22
C GLY A 346 -17.34 3.82 -0.43
N TYR A 347 -16.66 4.01 -1.57
CA TYR A 347 -16.65 5.19 -2.44
C TYR A 347 -16.19 6.47 -1.75
N CYS A 348 -15.52 6.36 -0.60
CA CYS A 348 -14.99 7.50 0.13
C CYS A 348 -13.68 8.02 -0.51
N PRO A 349 -13.27 9.26 -0.21
CA PRO A 349 -11.96 9.76 -0.61
C PRO A 349 -10.81 8.88 -0.12
N LYS A 350 -9.69 8.92 -0.85
CA LYS A 350 -8.46 8.19 -0.49
C LYS A 350 -7.99 8.57 0.92
N GLY A 351 -7.41 7.61 1.63
CA GLY A 351 -6.93 7.81 3.01
C GLY A 351 -7.89 7.32 4.10
N SER A 352 -8.87 6.46 3.78
CA SER A 352 -9.82 5.90 4.76
C SER A 352 -10.02 4.38 4.64
N SER A 353 -10.01 3.68 5.77
CA SER A 353 -10.30 2.24 5.94
C SER A 353 -10.74 1.98 7.40
N ALA A 354 -11.10 0.76 7.75
CA ALA A 354 -11.29 0.34 9.13
C ALA A 354 -10.75 -1.07 9.40
N ILE A 355 -10.32 -1.28 10.65
CA ILE A 355 -10.09 -2.59 11.24
C ILE A 355 -11.16 -2.83 12.30
N LEU A 356 -11.84 -3.97 12.20
CA LEU A 356 -12.91 -4.39 13.11
C LEU A 356 -12.47 -5.66 13.83
N TYR A 357 -12.92 -5.81 15.07
CA TYR A 357 -12.69 -6.98 15.91
C TYR A 357 -14.00 -7.48 16.48
N ARG A 358 -14.08 -8.81 16.67
CA ARG A 358 -15.23 -9.45 17.33
C ARG A 358 -15.42 -8.96 18.76
N ASP A 359 -14.32 -8.67 19.47
CA ASP A 359 -14.32 -8.23 20.86
C ASP A 359 -13.16 -7.24 21.12
N SER A 360 -13.37 -6.36 22.10
CA SER A 360 -12.39 -5.44 22.69
C SER A 360 -11.09 -6.12 23.14
N GLU A 361 -11.15 -7.38 23.57
CA GLU A 361 -9.98 -8.16 23.96
C GLU A 361 -8.93 -8.20 22.84
N TYR A 362 -9.35 -8.36 21.58
CA TYR A 362 -8.42 -8.34 20.45
C TYR A 362 -7.93 -6.93 20.14
N MET A 363 -8.85 -5.95 20.17
CA MET A 363 -8.54 -4.56 19.86
C MET A 363 -7.52 -3.96 20.84
N HIS A 364 -7.63 -4.25 22.14
CA HIS A 364 -6.70 -3.71 23.15
C HIS A 364 -5.24 -4.09 22.88
N ARG A 365 -5.00 -5.21 22.19
CA ARG A 365 -3.65 -5.66 21.85
C ARG A 365 -3.04 -4.95 20.65
N GLN A 366 -3.82 -4.16 19.90
CA GLN A 366 -3.28 -3.28 18.88
C GLN A 366 -2.87 -1.91 19.44
N PHE A 367 -3.42 -1.52 20.60
CA PHE A 367 -3.17 -0.20 21.17
C PHE A 367 -1.71 -0.04 21.58
N PHE A 368 -1.22 1.19 21.44
CA PHE A 368 0.01 1.62 22.06
C PHE A 368 -0.33 2.47 23.28
N CYS A 369 0.39 2.25 24.39
CA CYS A 369 0.31 3.09 25.57
C CYS A 369 1.71 3.26 26.17
N ASN A 370 2.10 4.50 26.43
CA ASN A 370 3.28 4.85 27.21
C ASN A 370 2.84 5.69 28.41
N THR A 371 2.91 5.07 29.60
CA THR A 371 2.52 5.68 30.87
C THR A 371 3.64 6.50 31.52
N GLU A 372 4.87 6.39 31.04
CA GLU A 372 6.07 6.98 31.65
C GLU A 372 6.66 8.13 30.82
N TRP A 373 6.03 8.48 29.69
CA TRP A 373 6.50 9.57 28.87
C TRP A 373 6.36 10.92 29.61
N MET A 374 7.42 11.73 29.62
CA MET A 374 7.46 13.00 30.34
C MET A 374 6.42 14.02 29.84
N GLY A 375 5.89 13.84 28.62
CA GLY A 375 4.81 14.67 28.05
C GLY A 375 3.41 14.29 28.55
N GLY A 376 3.29 13.31 29.46
CA GLY A 376 2.04 12.77 29.95
C GLY A 376 1.74 11.37 29.40
N ILE A 377 0.65 10.76 29.89
CA ILE A 377 0.21 9.44 29.40
C ILE A 377 -0.16 9.57 27.92
N TYR A 378 0.52 8.79 27.07
CA TYR A 378 0.30 8.78 25.63
C TYR A 378 -0.33 7.46 25.20
N ALA A 379 -1.48 7.50 24.52
CA ALA A 379 -2.15 6.33 24.00
C ALA A 379 -2.74 6.56 22.61
N THR A 380 -2.60 5.58 21.71
CA THR A 380 -3.15 5.63 20.35
C THR A 380 -3.87 4.34 19.98
N PRO A 381 -5.03 4.43 19.28
CA PRO A 381 -5.77 3.26 18.84
C PRO A 381 -5.22 2.65 17.53
N THR A 382 -4.39 3.38 16.78
CA THR A 382 -3.78 2.97 15.51
C THR A 382 -2.29 3.34 15.46
N LEU A 383 -1.63 3.18 14.30
CA LEU A 383 -0.20 3.45 14.15
C LEU A 383 0.13 4.95 14.29
N ALA A 384 -0.80 5.81 13.90
CA ALA A 384 -0.60 7.26 13.89
C ALA A 384 -1.02 7.92 15.21
N GLY A 385 -0.30 8.98 15.59
CA GLY A 385 -0.75 9.95 16.60
C GLY A 385 -1.74 10.95 15.99
N THR A 386 -1.22 12.06 15.45
CA THR A 386 -2.03 13.01 14.69
C THR A 386 -2.62 12.35 13.44
N ARG A 387 -3.94 12.53 13.23
CA ARG A 387 -4.68 12.02 12.07
C ARG A 387 -5.56 13.11 11.47
N SER A 388 -5.96 12.92 10.21
CA SER A 388 -6.90 13.82 9.53
C SER A 388 -8.34 13.54 10.00
N GLY A 389 -8.92 14.47 10.76
CA GLY A 389 -10.34 14.43 11.13
C GLY A 389 -11.26 14.68 9.94
N SER A 390 -10.81 15.41 8.91
CA SER A 390 -11.57 15.59 7.68
C SER A 390 -11.78 14.28 6.93
N ALA A 391 -10.78 13.37 6.89
CA ALA A 391 -10.92 12.04 6.30
C ALA A 391 -12.03 11.20 6.99
N ILE A 392 -12.14 11.30 8.32
CA ILE A 392 -13.22 10.67 9.10
C ILE A 392 -14.57 11.29 8.71
N ALA A 393 -14.66 12.62 8.69
CA ALA A 393 -15.90 13.34 8.43
C ALA A 393 -16.45 13.06 7.02
N VAL A 394 -15.60 13.07 5.99
CA VAL A 394 -16.03 12.77 4.61
C VAL A 394 -16.40 11.30 4.44
N THR A 395 -15.75 10.38 5.16
CA THR A 395 -16.15 8.97 5.17
C THR A 395 -17.54 8.83 5.78
N TRP A 396 -17.76 9.40 6.96
CA TRP A 396 -19.06 9.44 7.63
C TRP A 396 -20.16 10.00 6.72
N ALA A 397 -19.89 11.14 6.07
CA ALA A 397 -20.84 11.78 5.16
C ALA A 397 -21.16 10.89 3.95
N THR A 398 -20.16 10.21 3.38
CA THR A 398 -20.35 9.32 2.22
C THR A 398 -21.21 8.11 2.57
N LEU A 399 -20.98 7.48 3.72
CA LEU A 399 -21.79 6.34 4.17
C LEU A 399 -23.26 6.72 4.33
N LEU A 400 -23.53 7.92 4.87
CA LEU A 400 -24.88 8.44 5.02
C LEU A 400 -25.51 8.89 3.69
N TYR A 401 -24.71 9.47 2.80
CA TYR A 401 -25.16 9.93 1.48
C TYR A 401 -25.71 8.77 0.64
N TYR A 402 -24.95 7.67 0.55
CA TYR A 402 -25.42 6.51 -0.21
C TYR A 402 -26.48 5.70 0.53
N GLY A 403 -26.29 5.50 1.83
CA GLY A 403 -27.11 4.57 2.60
C GLY A 403 -27.11 3.16 2.01
N ARG A 404 -27.89 2.24 2.60
CA ARG A 404 -27.93 0.85 2.15
C ARG A 404 -28.40 0.70 0.70
N HIS A 405 -29.46 1.42 0.31
CA HIS A 405 -30.01 1.35 -1.04
C HIS A 405 -28.98 1.76 -2.11
N GLY A 406 -28.28 2.89 -1.91
CA GLY A 406 -27.29 3.37 -2.86
C GLY A 406 -26.11 2.40 -3.03
N TYR A 407 -25.72 1.67 -1.97
CA TYR A 407 -24.72 0.62 -2.07
C TYR A 407 -25.21 -0.63 -2.82
N VAL A 408 -26.47 -1.04 -2.65
CA VAL A 408 -27.06 -2.18 -3.37
C VAL A 408 -27.11 -1.91 -4.88
N GLU A 409 -27.63 -0.75 -5.28
CA GLU A 409 -27.71 -0.34 -6.68
C GLU A 409 -26.34 -0.33 -7.37
N ARG A 410 -25.33 0.24 -6.69
CA ARG A 410 -23.95 0.30 -7.21
C ARG A 410 -23.29 -1.07 -7.24
N THR A 411 -23.56 -1.90 -6.25
CA THR A 411 -23.09 -3.28 -6.20
C THR A 411 -23.62 -4.06 -7.40
N GLN A 412 -24.93 -3.99 -7.68
CA GLN A 412 -25.54 -4.63 -8.85
C GLN A 412 -24.83 -4.22 -10.15
N ARG A 413 -24.65 -2.91 -10.38
CA ARG A 413 -23.96 -2.38 -11.58
C ARG A 413 -22.54 -2.94 -11.75
N VAL A 414 -21.75 -2.98 -10.68
CA VAL A 414 -20.38 -3.52 -10.72
C VAL A 414 -20.40 -5.02 -11.03
N LEU A 415 -21.31 -5.77 -10.42
CA LEU A 415 -21.38 -7.21 -10.61
C LEU A 415 -21.87 -7.61 -12.01
N ASP A 416 -22.83 -6.87 -12.57
CA ASP A 416 -23.30 -7.08 -13.94
C ASP A 416 -22.17 -6.84 -14.94
N ALA A 417 -21.43 -5.74 -14.78
CA ALA A 417 -20.25 -5.47 -15.59
C ALA A 417 -19.18 -6.57 -15.42
N ALA A 418 -18.91 -7.02 -14.20
CA ALA A 418 -17.94 -8.10 -13.95
C ALA A 418 -18.36 -9.43 -14.59
N ARG A 419 -19.66 -9.80 -14.54
CA ARG A 419 -20.21 -10.99 -15.20
C ARG A 419 -20.07 -10.90 -16.72
N LEU A 420 -20.40 -9.75 -17.31
CA LEU A 420 -20.26 -9.53 -18.76
C LEU A 420 -18.80 -9.61 -19.21
N ILE A 421 -17.89 -9.00 -18.47
CA ILE A 421 -16.44 -9.09 -18.73
C ILE A 421 -15.95 -10.53 -18.63
N LYS A 422 -16.33 -11.25 -17.56
CA LYS A 422 -15.96 -12.66 -17.36
C LYS A 422 -16.45 -13.55 -18.53
N SER A 423 -17.71 -13.40 -18.93
CA SER A 423 -18.27 -14.13 -20.06
C SER A 423 -17.55 -13.78 -21.36
N GLY A 424 -17.41 -12.49 -21.63
CA GLY A 424 -16.78 -12.01 -22.86
C GLY A 424 -15.32 -12.42 -23.00
N ILE A 425 -14.55 -12.48 -21.91
CA ILE A 425 -13.17 -12.99 -21.93
C ILE A 425 -13.15 -14.50 -22.21
N ASN A 426 -14.07 -15.28 -21.64
CA ASN A 426 -14.14 -16.72 -21.91
C ASN A 426 -14.51 -17.02 -23.37
N ASP A 427 -15.27 -16.13 -24.03
CA ASP A 427 -15.60 -16.22 -25.46
C ASP A 427 -14.39 -15.93 -26.37
N ILE A 428 -13.35 -15.28 -25.85
CA ILE A 428 -12.10 -15.06 -26.58
C ILE A 428 -11.24 -16.34 -26.48
N THR A 429 -11.19 -17.11 -27.57
CA THR A 429 -10.55 -18.44 -27.59
C THR A 429 -9.08 -18.43 -27.18
N SER A 430 -8.36 -17.34 -27.40
CA SER A 430 -6.95 -17.17 -27.02
C SER A 430 -6.73 -16.80 -25.55
N LEU A 431 -7.79 -16.55 -24.76
CA LEU A 431 -7.70 -16.16 -23.35
C LEU A 431 -8.40 -17.16 -22.44
N LYS A 432 -7.98 -17.21 -21.17
CA LYS A 432 -8.68 -17.96 -20.12
C LYS A 432 -8.80 -17.11 -18.87
N VAL A 433 -9.99 -17.08 -18.27
CA VAL A 433 -10.15 -16.56 -16.90
C VAL A 433 -9.41 -17.47 -15.92
N LEU A 434 -8.81 -16.87 -14.91
CA LEU A 434 -8.12 -17.57 -13.83
C LEU A 434 -9.02 -17.65 -12.59
N GLY A 435 -9.18 -18.86 -12.07
CA GLY A 435 -10.08 -19.14 -10.94
C GLY A 435 -11.56 -18.97 -11.29
N ASP A 436 -12.39 -18.79 -10.26
CA ASP A 436 -13.81 -18.51 -10.38
C ASP A 436 -14.18 -17.18 -9.72
N PRO A 437 -13.82 -16.03 -10.33
CA PRO A 437 -14.20 -14.74 -9.79
C PRO A 437 -15.72 -14.56 -9.80
N SER A 438 -16.25 -14.16 -8.65
CA SER A 438 -17.69 -13.94 -8.44
C SER A 438 -18.03 -12.52 -7.98
N VAL A 439 -17.02 -11.68 -7.75
CA VAL A 439 -17.18 -10.33 -7.21
C VAL A 439 -16.77 -9.29 -8.26
N ASN A 440 -15.58 -8.71 -8.17
CA ASN A 440 -15.22 -7.47 -8.88
C ASN A 440 -13.90 -7.51 -9.65
N VAL A 441 -13.08 -8.55 -9.51
CA VAL A 441 -11.80 -8.65 -10.21
C VAL A 441 -11.84 -9.84 -11.15
N ILE A 442 -11.51 -9.62 -12.42
CA ILE A 442 -11.40 -10.68 -13.41
C ILE A 442 -9.95 -10.78 -13.85
N ALA A 443 -9.25 -11.81 -13.37
CA ALA A 443 -7.92 -12.16 -13.84
C ALA A 443 -7.99 -13.12 -15.03
N PHE A 444 -7.13 -12.92 -16.01
CA PHE A 444 -7.07 -13.75 -17.20
C PHE A 444 -5.64 -13.87 -17.74
N ALA A 445 -5.39 -14.99 -18.39
CA ALA A 445 -4.10 -15.33 -18.98
C ALA A 445 -4.27 -15.74 -20.44
N GLY A 446 -3.18 -15.66 -21.21
CA GLY A 446 -3.14 -16.21 -22.56
C GLY A 446 -3.23 -17.74 -22.55
N ARG A 447 -3.88 -18.30 -23.57
CA ARG A 447 -3.79 -19.71 -23.94
C ARG A 447 -2.63 -19.90 -24.94
N GLN A 448 -2.05 -21.10 -24.95
CA GLN A 448 -0.98 -21.49 -25.88
C GLN A 448 0.22 -20.54 -25.83
N SER A 449 0.63 -19.96 -26.96
CA SER A 449 1.78 -19.06 -27.12
C SER A 449 1.44 -17.57 -26.97
N LEU A 450 0.22 -17.21 -26.57
CA LEU A 450 -0.15 -15.80 -26.41
C LEU A 450 0.56 -15.19 -25.18
N ASN A 451 1.43 -14.22 -25.42
CA ASN A 451 2.06 -13.45 -24.36
C ASN A 451 1.10 -12.38 -23.82
N ILE A 452 0.54 -12.65 -22.64
CA ILE A 452 -0.47 -11.77 -22.03
C ILE A 452 0.07 -10.38 -21.66
N HIS A 453 1.37 -10.25 -21.41
CA HIS A 453 1.98 -8.95 -21.09
C HIS A 453 2.13 -8.08 -22.35
N THR A 454 2.37 -8.69 -23.51
CA THR A 454 2.35 -8.00 -24.79
C THR A 454 0.93 -7.51 -25.11
N VAL A 455 -0.09 -8.33 -24.83
CA VAL A 455 -1.50 -7.91 -24.95
C VAL A 455 -1.79 -6.73 -24.01
N ALA A 456 -1.27 -6.73 -22.78
CA ALA A 456 -1.43 -5.61 -21.86
C ALA A 456 -0.84 -4.29 -22.40
N ASP A 457 0.34 -4.35 -23.02
CA ASP A 457 0.97 -3.18 -23.64
C ASP A 457 0.15 -2.67 -24.85
N LYS A 458 -0.45 -3.57 -25.64
CA LYS A 458 -1.38 -3.21 -26.72
C LYS A 458 -2.67 -2.58 -26.21
N MET A 459 -3.20 -3.09 -25.11
CA MET A 459 -4.33 -2.47 -24.44
C MET A 459 -3.97 -1.07 -23.91
N LEU A 460 -2.74 -0.89 -23.39
CA LEU A 460 -2.23 0.42 -22.96
C LEU A 460 -2.10 1.42 -24.12
N GLU A 461 -1.66 0.99 -25.30
CA GLU A 461 -1.67 1.82 -26.53
C GLU A 461 -3.08 2.31 -26.89
N LYS A 462 -4.12 1.50 -26.60
CA LYS A 462 -5.55 1.84 -26.76
C LYS A 462 -6.15 2.61 -25.57
N GLY A 463 -5.32 2.97 -24.59
CA GLY A 463 -5.67 3.75 -23.40
C GLY A 463 -6.14 2.93 -22.19
N TRP A 464 -6.07 1.60 -22.23
CA TRP A 464 -6.46 0.73 -21.12
C TRP A 464 -5.30 0.46 -20.17
N SER A 465 -5.48 0.83 -18.90
CA SER A 465 -4.54 0.52 -17.83
C SER A 465 -4.98 -0.74 -17.09
N LEU A 466 -4.51 -1.90 -17.57
CA LEU A 466 -4.72 -3.20 -16.93
C LEU A 466 -3.60 -3.49 -15.92
N THR A 467 -3.90 -4.28 -14.89
CA THR A 467 -2.91 -4.64 -13.88
C THR A 467 -2.19 -5.91 -14.29
N ALA A 468 -0.87 -5.84 -14.47
CA ALA A 468 -0.04 -7.01 -14.74
C ALA A 468 0.19 -7.86 -13.49
N LEU A 469 0.11 -9.17 -13.65
CA LEU A 469 0.27 -10.19 -12.60
C LEU A 469 1.39 -11.17 -12.97
N GLN A 470 1.90 -11.91 -12.00
CA GLN A 470 2.97 -12.89 -12.21
C GLN A 470 2.75 -14.15 -11.36
N ASN A 471 3.37 -15.25 -11.79
CA ASN A 471 3.29 -16.57 -11.14
C ASN A 471 1.85 -17.08 -10.94
N PRO A 472 1.08 -17.31 -12.02
CA PRO A 472 1.48 -17.32 -13.43
C PRO A 472 1.40 -15.94 -14.12
N ALA A 473 1.99 -15.80 -15.30
CA ALA A 473 1.84 -14.60 -16.13
C ALA A 473 0.36 -14.38 -16.48
N ALA A 474 -0.17 -13.24 -16.07
CA ALA A 474 -1.57 -12.88 -16.24
C ALA A 474 -1.75 -11.37 -16.19
N VAL A 475 -2.97 -10.92 -16.45
CA VAL A 475 -3.42 -9.56 -16.17
C VAL A 475 -4.77 -9.64 -15.48
N HIS A 476 -5.18 -8.58 -14.79
CA HIS A 476 -6.57 -8.45 -14.37
C HIS A 476 -7.14 -7.07 -14.68
N ILE A 477 -8.47 -7.03 -14.62
CA ILE A 477 -9.25 -5.81 -14.49
C ILE A 477 -10.05 -5.86 -13.18
N CYS A 478 -9.86 -4.85 -12.33
CA CYS A 478 -10.67 -4.61 -11.15
C CYS A 478 -11.82 -3.66 -11.55
N VAL A 479 -13.02 -4.21 -11.64
CA VAL A 479 -14.23 -3.56 -12.13
C VAL A 479 -14.76 -2.58 -11.08
N THR A 480 -14.97 -1.34 -11.51
CA THR A 480 -15.50 -0.23 -10.69
C THR A 480 -16.72 0.39 -11.35
N LEU A 481 -17.35 1.39 -10.73
CA LEU A 481 -18.52 2.05 -11.32
C LEU A 481 -18.22 2.69 -12.69
N ASN A 482 -16.99 3.18 -12.90
CA ASN A 482 -16.57 3.75 -14.18
C ASN A 482 -16.62 2.71 -15.32
N HIS A 483 -16.45 1.42 -15.01
CA HIS A 483 -16.53 0.34 -16.01
C HIS A 483 -17.97 -0.08 -16.29
N ALA A 484 -18.90 0.22 -15.37
CA ALA A 484 -20.31 -0.11 -15.49
C ALA A 484 -21.11 0.96 -16.27
N HIS A 485 -20.44 1.94 -16.89
CA HIS A 485 -21.08 2.85 -17.82
C HIS A 485 -21.40 2.14 -19.15
N PRO A 486 -22.49 2.54 -19.84
CA PRO A 486 -22.89 1.91 -21.11
C PRO A 486 -21.77 1.94 -22.16
N GLY A 487 -21.52 0.81 -22.81
CA GLY A 487 -20.56 0.69 -23.92
C GLY A 487 -19.11 0.42 -23.49
N ILE A 488 -18.75 0.61 -22.22
CA ILE A 488 -17.35 0.46 -21.76
C ILE A 488 -16.93 -1.01 -21.75
N VAL A 489 -17.79 -1.92 -21.30
CA VAL A 489 -17.51 -3.37 -21.31
C VAL A 489 -17.40 -3.89 -22.74
N GLU A 490 -18.29 -3.46 -23.62
CA GLU A 490 -18.28 -3.81 -25.04
C GLU A 490 -17.00 -3.34 -25.71
N GLN A 491 -16.59 -2.09 -25.43
CA GLN A 491 -15.33 -1.53 -25.93
C GLN A 491 -14.12 -2.31 -25.41
N LEU A 492 -14.07 -2.62 -24.11
CA LEU A 492 -13.00 -3.44 -23.52
C LEU A 492 -12.83 -4.76 -24.27
N LEU A 493 -13.95 -5.48 -24.49
CA LEU A 493 -13.93 -6.78 -25.12
C LEU A 493 -13.60 -6.70 -26.62
N ALA A 494 -13.99 -5.63 -27.31
CA ALA A 494 -13.60 -5.39 -28.70
C ALA A 494 -12.10 -5.11 -28.82
N ASP A 495 -11.58 -4.17 -28.03
CA ASP A 495 -10.16 -3.81 -28.01
C ASP A 495 -9.29 -5.01 -27.60
N LEU A 496 -9.76 -5.84 -26.66
CA LEU A 496 -9.05 -7.04 -26.21
C LEU A 496 -8.97 -8.11 -27.30
N ARG A 497 -10.03 -8.29 -28.09
CA ARG A 497 -10.03 -9.21 -29.26
C ARG A 497 -9.02 -8.75 -30.30
N GLU A 498 -9.03 -7.46 -30.63
CA GLU A 498 -8.10 -6.87 -31.59
C GLU A 498 -6.64 -7.02 -31.12
N ALA A 499 -6.36 -6.67 -29.85
CA ALA A 499 -5.02 -6.81 -29.27
C ALA A 499 -4.54 -8.27 -29.26
N CYS A 500 -5.42 -9.23 -28.96
CA CYS A 500 -5.07 -10.65 -29.05
C CYS A 500 -4.75 -11.07 -30.50
N ALA A 501 -5.54 -10.62 -31.48
CA ALA A 501 -5.30 -10.93 -32.89
C ALA A 501 -3.98 -10.35 -33.40
N GLU A 502 -3.64 -9.11 -33.03
CA GLU A 502 -2.37 -8.48 -33.37
C GLU A 502 -1.17 -9.27 -32.82
N VAL A 503 -1.23 -9.66 -31.54
CA VAL A 503 -0.12 -10.40 -30.88
C VAL A 503 0.05 -11.80 -31.48
N LEU A 504 -1.04 -12.46 -31.87
CA LEU A 504 -0.95 -13.76 -32.53
C LEU A 504 -0.41 -13.67 -33.96
N ALA A 505 -0.66 -12.57 -34.67
CA ALA A 505 -0.16 -12.35 -36.03
C ALA A 505 1.33 -12.01 -36.08
N ASP A 506 1.89 -11.37 -35.03
CA ASP A 506 3.29 -10.95 -34.96
C ASP A 506 3.98 -11.41 -33.66
N SER A 507 3.86 -12.70 -33.33
CA SER A 507 4.26 -13.24 -32.02
C SER A 507 5.76 -13.06 -31.70
N THR A 508 6.63 -12.99 -32.71
CA THR A 508 8.09 -12.85 -32.51
C THR A 508 8.57 -11.41 -32.39
N SER A 509 8.00 -10.46 -33.14
CA SER A 509 8.44 -9.05 -33.10
C SER A 509 7.72 -8.25 -32.01
N ALA A 510 6.47 -8.61 -31.70
CA ALA A 510 5.69 -7.93 -30.67
C ALA A 510 6.28 -8.18 -29.26
N ASP A 511 6.71 -9.41 -28.98
CA ASP A 511 7.29 -9.77 -27.67
C ASP A 511 8.62 -9.08 -27.38
N LEU A 512 9.44 -8.84 -28.40
CA LEU A 512 10.70 -8.09 -28.27
C LEU A 512 10.49 -6.59 -28.02
N LYS A 513 9.33 -6.05 -28.40
CA LYS A 513 8.96 -4.64 -28.21
C LYS A 513 8.18 -4.40 -26.91
N SER A 514 7.54 -5.44 -26.36
CA SER A 514 6.76 -5.32 -25.12
C SER A 514 7.67 -5.05 -23.92
N MET A 515 7.36 -3.97 -23.23
CA MET A 515 8.13 -3.49 -22.08
C MET A 515 7.66 -4.17 -20.80
N THR A 516 6.35 -4.41 -20.67
CA THR A 516 5.80 -5.17 -19.55
C THR A 516 6.26 -6.62 -19.63
N ALA A 517 6.22 -7.25 -20.82
CA ALA A 517 6.73 -8.61 -21.00
C ALA A 517 8.23 -8.69 -20.73
N SER A 518 9.01 -7.72 -21.20
CA SER A 518 10.44 -7.64 -20.90
C SER A 518 10.72 -7.53 -19.41
N PHE A 519 10.00 -6.67 -18.69
CA PHE A 519 10.20 -6.49 -17.25
C PHE A 519 9.86 -7.77 -16.45
N TYR A 520 8.68 -8.35 -16.65
CA TYR A 520 8.26 -9.56 -15.93
C TYR A 520 9.03 -10.81 -16.38
N GLY A 521 9.42 -10.89 -17.65
CA GLY A 521 10.31 -11.94 -18.18
C GLY A 521 11.72 -11.87 -17.57
N MET A 522 12.28 -10.66 -17.40
CA MET A 522 13.54 -10.46 -16.67
C MET A 522 13.38 -10.79 -15.18
N ALA A 523 12.33 -10.27 -14.53
CA ALA A 523 12.13 -10.48 -13.10
C ALA A 523 11.97 -11.97 -12.73
N SER A 524 11.32 -12.77 -13.58
CA SER A 524 11.13 -14.20 -13.38
C SER A 524 12.38 -15.06 -13.68
N SER A 525 13.27 -14.58 -14.56
CA SER A 525 14.50 -15.30 -14.94
C SER A 525 15.69 -15.05 -14.01
N ILE A 526 15.66 -13.98 -13.20
CA ILE A 526 16.75 -13.65 -12.26
C ILE A 526 16.66 -14.53 -10.99
N PRO A 527 17.67 -15.37 -10.69
CA PRO A 527 17.63 -16.27 -9.53
C PRO A 527 17.72 -15.58 -8.15
N ASP A 528 18.21 -14.34 -8.11
CA ASP A 528 18.35 -13.54 -6.89
C ASP A 528 17.27 -12.46 -6.82
N SER A 529 16.26 -12.67 -5.97
CA SER A 529 15.19 -11.69 -5.71
C SER A 529 15.71 -10.32 -5.27
N GLY A 530 16.94 -10.24 -4.73
CA GLY A 530 17.56 -8.98 -4.32
C GLY A 530 17.85 -8.01 -5.48
N VAL A 531 17.99 -8.50 -6.71
CA VAL A 531 18.17 -7.61 -7.88
C VAL A 531 16.84 -6.95 -8.27
N VAL A 532 15.74 -7.71 -8.23
CA VAL A 532 14.39 -7.17 -8.49
C VAL A 532 14.03 -6.14 -7.42
N GLU A 533 14.36 -6.41 -6.16
CA GLU A 533 14.21 -5.48 -5.05
C GLU A 533 14.98 -4.17 -5.28
N GLU A 534 16.22 -4.24 -5.75
CA GLU A 534 17.00 -3.04 -6.07
C GLU A 534 16.42 -2.24 -7.24
N ILE A 535 15.88 -2.88 -8.27
CA ILE A 535 15.20 -2.18 -9.37
C ILE A 535 13.93 -1.49 -8.85
N ALA A 536 13.18 -2.15 -7.96
CA ALA A 536 12.03 -1.54 -7.31
C ALA A 536 12.43 -0.33 -6.45
N TYR A 537 13.58 -0.37 -5.77
CA TYR A 537 14.11 0.79 -5.04
C TYR A 537 14.50 1.93 -5.98
N LEU A 538 15.13 1.65 -7.13
CA LEU A 538 15.42 2.68 -8.13
C LEU A 538 14.15 3.31 -8.71
N TYR A 539 13.09 2.51 -8.90
CA TYR A 539 11.79 3.04 -9.30
C TYR A 539 11.25 4.01 -8.24
N LEU A 540 11.28 3.64 -6.95
CA LEU A 540 10.83 4.51 -5.87
C LEU A 540 11.69 5.78 -5.75
N ASP A 541 13.02 5.67 -5.86
CA ASP A 541 13.93 6.83 -5.91
C ASP A 541 13.52 7.78 -7.05
N SER A 542 13.17 7.25 -8.21
CA SER A 542 12.79 8.06 -9.38
C SER A 542 11.49 8.84 -9.18
N CYS A 543 10.57 8.36 -8.35
CA CYS A 543 9.34 9.09 -7.99
C CYS A 543 9.63 10.35 -7.14
N TYR A 544 10.78 10.41 -6.46
CA TYR A 544 11.22 11.55 -5.64
C TYR A 544 12.36 12.34 -6.28
N ALA A 545 12.75 12.01 -7.53
CA ALA A 545 13.87 12.64 -8.20
C ALA A 545 13.53 14.06 -8.67
N THR A 546 14.40 15.03 -8.34
CA THR A 546 14.31 16.43 -8.80
C THR A 546 15.59 16.82 -9.57
N PRO A 547 15.84 16.26 -10.76
CA PRO A 547 17.11 16.40 -11.45
C PRO A 547 17.39 17.87 -11.79
N SER A 548 18.67 18.21 -11.80
CA SER A 548 19.15 19.53 -12.17
C SER A 548 19.52 19.52 -13.65
N LYS A 549 18.64 19.99 -14.54
CA LYS A 549 19.14 20.45 -15.85
C LYS A 549 19.76 21.83 -15.67
N PRO A 550 21.00 22.08 -16.11
CA PRO A 550 21.55 23.42 -16.12
C PRO A 550 20.89 24.18 -17.27
N PHE A 551 19.83 24.93 -16.98
CA PHE A 551 19.33 25.94 -17.91
C PHE A 551 18.85 27.18 -17.16
N ARG A 552 19.12 28.35 -17.74
CA ARG A 552 18.81 29.67 -17.20
C ARG A 552 17.29 29.81 -17.04
N SER A 553 16.80 29.54 -15.84
CA SER A 553 15.48 30.00 -15.43
C SER A 553 15.51 31.52 -15.25
N MET A 554 14.48 32.22 -15.72
CA MET A 554 14.19 33.60 -15.27
C MET A 554 13.79 33.65 -13.78
N ARG A 555 13.58 32.50 -13.13
CA ARG A 555 13.52 32.39 -11.67
C ARG A 555 14.95 32.39 -11.16
N THR A 556 15.50 33.57 -10.85
CA THR A 556 16.79 33.69 -10.13
C THR A 556 16.68 33.03 -8.77
N LEU A 557 17.07 31.76 -8.67
CA LEU A 557 17.27 31.08 -7.40
C LEU A 557 18.58 30.27 -7.47
N SER A 558 19.49 30.63 -6.57
CA SER A 558 20.83 30.06 -6.41
C SER A 558 20.78 28.54 -6.23
N ILE A 559 21.63 27.83 -6.96
CA ILE A 559 21.75 26.36 -6.96
C ILE A 559 22.23 25.82 -5.60
N ASP A 560 22.76 26.67 -4.70
CA ASP A 560 23.43 26.22 -3.46
C ASP A 560 22.90 26.85 -2.16
N GLY A 561 21.72 27.47 -2.15
CA GLY A 561 21.14 28.03 -0.91
C GLY A 561 22.04 29.05 -0.18
N ARG A 562 23.10 29.54 -0.84
CA ARG A 562 24.02 30.56 -0.33
C ARG A 562 24.17 31.66 -1.38
N LYS A 563 23.92 32.88 -0.89
CA LYS A 563 24.12 34.21 -1.50
C LYS A 563 23.32 34.53 -2.78
N MET A 564 22.33 35.40 -2.59
CA MET A 564 22.00 36.49 -3.51
C MET A 564 22.03 37.81 -2.71
N SER A 565 23.22 38.40 -2.61
CA SER A 565 23.33 39.86 -2.60
C SER A 565 24.14 40.22 -3.84
N GLN A 566 23.71 41.26 -4.56
CA GLN A 566 24.30 41.79 -5.80
C GLN A 566 23.75 41.27 -7.14
N ILE A 567 22.42 41.22 -7.33
CA ILE A 567 21.83 41.51 -8.65
C ILE A 567 20.58 42.39 -8.46
N HIS A 568 20.76 43.55 -7.83
CA HIS A 568 19.79 44.65 -7.94
C HIS A 568 20.46 46.01 -8.17
N SER A 569 21.78 46.08 -8.32
CA SER A 569 22.48 47.38 -8.42
C SER A 569 22.67 47.90 -9.84
N LEU A 570 22.62 47.09 -10.92
CA LEU A 570 22.94 47.60 -12.26
C LEU A 570 21.79 48.36 -12.94
N GLN A 571 20.54 47.91 -12.77
CA GLN A 571 19.37 48.58 -13.34
C GLN A 571 18.93 49.81 -12.51
N GLN A 572 19.10 49.77 -11.18
CA GLN A 572 18.91 50.95 -10.33
C GLN A 572 20.04 51.98 -10.51
N GLN A 573 21.30 51.58 -10.70
CA GLN A 573 22.38 52.53 -11.00
C GLN A 573 22.22 53.19 -12.39
N GLN A 574 21.72 52.48 -13.40
CA GLN A 574 21.44 53.07 -14.72
C GLN A 574 20.27 54.07 -14.67
N ASN A 575 19.20 53.77 -13.94
CA ASN A 575 18.07 54.69 -13.78
C ASN A 575 18.42 55.92 -12.93
N VAL A 576 19.27 55.77 -11.90
CA VAL A 576 19.77 56.89 -11.10
C VAL A 576 20.77 57.73 -11.89
N GLN A 577 21.63 57.15 -12.74
CA GLN A 577 22.51 57.94 -13.61
C GLN A 577 21.75 58.67 -14.74
N GLN A 578 20.71 58.07 -15.33
CA GLN A 578 19.86 58.75 -16.31
C GLN A 578 19.03 59.88 -15.68
N PHE A 579 18.52 59.69 -14.46
CA PHE A 579 17.83 60.74 -13.71
C PHE A 579 18.78 61.89 -13.29
N LEU A 580 20.00 61.57 -12.83
CA LEU A 580 21.01 62.59 -12.50
C LEU A 580 21.53 63.33 -13.74
N ALA A 581 21.55 62.69 -14.92
CA ALA A 581 21.87 63.34 -16.19
C ALA A 581 20.74 64.26 -16.69
N SER A 582 19.46 63.91 -16.47
CA SER A 582 18.32 64.77 -16.84
C SER A 582 18.18 65.98 -15.92
N VAL A 583 18.61 65.87 -14.66
CA VAL A 583 18.61 66.98 -13.68
C VAL A 583 19.81 67.92 -13.88
N ARG A 584 20.98 67.42 -14.31
CA ARG A 584 22.16 68.27 -14.62
C ARG A 584 22.05 69.08 -15.91
N GLY A 585 21.09 68.78 -16.78
CA GLY A 585 20.87 69.49 -18.05
C GLY A 585 19.84 70.64 -17.99
N LYS A 586 19.22 70.93 -16.84
CA LYS A 586 18.10 71.89 -16.75
C LYS A 586 18.17 72.92 -15.60
N THR A 587 19.30 73.08 -14.93
CA THR A 587 19.44 74.10 -13.86
C THR A 587 20.71 74.93 -14.00
N VAL A 588 20.82 75.67 -15.11
CA VAL A 588 21.70 76.86 -15.20
C VAL A 588 20.93 78.13 -15.61
N GLU A 589 19.62 78.08 -15.92
CA GLU A 589 18.88 79.29 -16.34
C GLU A 589 17.64 79.68 -15.51
N GLU A 590 17.23 78.94 -14.47
CA GLU A 590 16.02 79.29 -13.69
C GLU A 590 16.25 79.35 -12.17
N GLY A 591 17.45 79.75 -11.76
CA GLY A 591 17.91 79.76 -10.36
C GLY A 591 18.01 81.14 -9.69
N SER A 592 17.39 82.19 -10.23
CA SER A 592 17.52 83.56 -9.72
C SER A 592 16.23 84.24 -9.24
N GLU A 593 15.06 83.58 -9.31
CA GLU A 593 13.78 84.26 -8.98
C GLU A 593 12.97 83.65 -7.82
N PHE A 594 13.40 82.53 -7.24
CA PHE A 594 12.60 81.83 -6.21
C PHE A 594 13.03 82.10 -4.74
N LEU A 595 14.13 82.83 -4.51
CA LEU A 595 14.67 83.12 -3.17
C LEU A 595 14.25 84.49 -2.60
N ARG A 596 12.99 84.91 -2.82
CA ARG A 596 12.48 86.17 -2.26
C ARG A 596 11.08 86.15 -1.62
N GLN A 597 10.44 85.01 -1.43
CA GLN A 597 9.20 84.97 -0.67
C GLN A 597 9.08 83.74 0.24
N ARG A 598 8.75 84.01 1.50
CA ARG A 598 8.34 83.09 2.59
C ARG A 598 9.43 82.59 3.55
N SER A 599 9.97 83.57 4.27
CA SER A 599 10.22 83.51 5.72
C SER A 599 8.92 83.64 6.53
N GLY A 600 8.83 82.94 7.68
CA GLY A 600 7.74 82.96 8.68
C GLY A 600 6.83 81.73 8.56
N THR A 601 6.58 80.86 9.55
CA THR A 601 6.50 80.96 11.04
C THR A 601 6.42 79.50 11.54
N ALA A 602 7.36 78.96 12.33
CA ALA A 602 7.40 78.84 13.81
C ALA A 602 6.39 77.85 14.49
N LEU A 603 6.96 76.79 15.11
CA LEU A 603 6.78 76.26 16.48
C LEU A 603 5.41 75.74 17.00
N ASN A 604 5.33 74.46 17.45
CA ASN A 604 5.16 74.02 18.87
C ASN A 604 4.71 72.53 19.10
N THR A 605 5.36 71.87 20.09
CA THR A 605 4.92 70.92 21.17
C THR A 605 4.11 69.63 20.84
N VAL A 606 4.52 68.39 21.18
CA VAL A 606 4.77 67.67 22.47
C VAL A 606 3.51 67.01 23.11
N SER A 607 3.66 65.69 23.41
CA SER A 607 3.11 64.82 24.48
C SER A 607 1.74 64.08 24.42
N ASP A 608 1.86 62.79 24.79
CA ASP A 608 0.96 61.88 25.54
C ASP A 608 -0.24 61.17 24.89
N MET A 609 -0.20 59.83 24.86
CA MET A 609 -0.91 58.95 25.82
C MET A 609 -0.63 57.45 25.57
N GLU A 610 -0.35 56.75 26.69
CA GLU A 610 -0.25 55.31 27.03
C GLU A 610 -0.23 54.21 25.96
#